data_AF-A0A0D6MRA8-F1
#
_entry.id   AF-A0A0D6MRA8-F1
#
_cell.length_a   1.000
_cell.length_b   1.000
_cell.length_c   1.000
_cell.angle_alpha   90.00
_cell.angle_beta   90.00
_cell.angle_gamma   90.00
#
_symmetry.space_group_name_H-M   'P 1'
#
loop_
_entity.id
_entity.type
_entity.pdbx_description
1 polymer ?
#
loop_
_entity_poly.entity_id
_entity_poly.type
_entity_poly.pdbx_seq_one_letter_code
_entity_poly.pdbx_strand_id
1 'polypeptide(L)'
;MWFQDEARIGQKNGIVRQWAKQGSRPRQPADQRYENAWLFGAICPARGKAAGLALPFTGTASMQLHIHEISRCVARGAHAAVLLDRAGWHTTPKLKLPRNISLIFLPSRAPELNPVENIWQFLRANWLSNTVFDGIEHIIDAACTAWNNLVALPNTIRSIGLRQWAHTGQKL
;
A
#
# COMPACT_ATOMS: atom_id res chain seq x y z
N MET A 1 -2.52 13.82 -7.66
CA MET A 1 -3.33 12.61 -7.47
C MET A 1 -2.67 11.69 -6.45
N TRP A 2 -3.48 10.98 -5.69
CA TRP A 2 -3.09 9.90 -4.80
C TRP A 2 -3.69 8.60 -5.34
N PHE A 3 -2.99 7.48 -5.19
CA PHE A 3 -3.48 6.16 -5.54
C PHE A 3 -3.51 5.34 -4.26
N GLN A 4 -4.62 4.66 -3.98
CA GLN A 4 -4.84 3.93 -2.74
C GLN A 4 -5.28 2.50 -3.03
N ASP A 5 -4.83 1.59 -2.17
CA ASP A 5 -5.22 0.18 -2.17
C ASP A 5 -4.95 -0.46 -0.79
N GLU A 6 -5.38 -1.70 -0.61
CA GLU A 6 -5.07 -2.52 0.56
C GLU A 6 -4.43 -3.86 0.20
N ALA A 7 -3.44 -4.27 1.00
CA ALA A 7 -2.87 -5.61 0.91
C ALA A 7 -2.97 -6.35 2.25
N ARG A 8 -3.30 -7.64 2.17
CA ARG A 8 -3.19 -8.54 3.32
C ARG A 8 -1.75 -9.06 3.47
N ILE A 9 -1.23 -9.00 4.68
CA ILE A 9 0.09 -9.52 5.06
C ILE A 9 -0.11 -10.50 6.22
N GLY A 10 0.58 -11.64 6.24
CA GLY A 10 0.45 -12.55 7.36
C GLY A 10 1.24 -13.84 7.23
N GLN A 11 0.90 -14.79 8.10
CA GLN A 11 1.57 -16.09 8.24
C GLN A 11 1.51 -16.94 6.97
N LYS A 12 0.49 -16.79 6.12
CA LYS A 12 0.54 -17.37 4.76
C LYS A 12 1.56 -16.61 3.92
N ASN A 13 2.82 -17.02 4.04
CA ASN A 13 3.95 -16.31 3.47
C ASN A 13 4.02 -16.49 1.95
N GLY A 14 4.28 -15.38 1.26
CA GLY A 14 4.59 -15.38 -0.16
C GLY A 14 6.01 -15.85 -0.42
N ILE A 15 6.22 -16.52 -1.56
CA ILE A 15 7.55 -16.86 -2.05
C ILE A 15 7.98 -15.85 -3.11
N VAL A 16 9.16 -15.26 -2.92
CA VAL A 16 9.79 -14.37 -3.91
C VAL A 16 11.18 -14.86 -4.26
N ARG A 17 11.64 -14.46 -5.46
CA ARG A 17 13.01 -14.77 -5.93
C ARG A 17 14.03 -14.12 -5.00
N GLN A 18 15.12 -14.84 -4.73
CA GLN A 18 16.23 -14.37 -3.88
C GLN A 18 17.57 -14.68 -4.53
N TRP A 19 18.55 -13.83 -4.24
CA TRP A 19 19.95 -14.12 -4.54
C TRP A 19 20.50 -15.05 -3.48
N ALA A 20 21.18 -16.11 -3.92
CA ALA A 20 21.86 -17.05 -3.05
C ALA A 20 23.23 -17.40 -3.65
N LYS A 21 24.15 -17.85 -2.80
CA LYS A 21 25.47 -18.28 -3.24
C LYS A 21 25.34 -19.38 -4.29
N GLN A 22 26.13 -19.33 -5.35
CA GLN A 22 26.16 -20.39 -6.36
C GLN A 22 26.44 -21.75 -5.69
N GLY A 23 25.67 -22.77 -6.09
CA GLY A 23 25.72 -24.11 -5.49
C GLY A 23 24.91 -24.27 -4.20
N SER A 24 24.29 -23.20 -3.67
CA SER A 24 23.37 -23.30 -2.52
C SER A 24 21.91 -23.35 -2.98
N ARG A 25 21.06 -23.99 -2.17
CA ARG A 25 19.61 -24.04 -2.37
C ARG A 25 18.92 -23.51 -1.10
N PRO A 26 18.54 -22.22 -1.06
CA PRO A 26 17.82 -21.67 0.09
C PRO A 26 16.50 -22.41 0.25
N ARG A 27 16.17 -22.77 1.49
CA ARG A 27 14.89 -23.39 1.84
C ARG A 27 14.02 -22.31 2.49
N GLN A 28 12.81 -22.15 1.96
CA GLN A 28 11.82 -21.28 2.55
C GLN A 28 10.67 -22.14 3.10
N PRO A 29 10.47 -22.17 4.43
CA PRO A 29 9.36 -22.90 5.01
C PRO A 29 8.03 -22.25 4.59
N ALA A 30 7.08 -23.06 4.17
CA ALA A 30 5.71 -22.62 3.93
C ALA A 30 4.96 -22.61 5.27
N ASP A 31 4.59 -21.43 5.74
CA ASP A 31 3.84 -21.30 6.98
C ASP A 31 2.33 -21.51 6.71
N GLN A 32 1.76 -22.47 7.44
CA GLN A 32 0.39 -22.97 7.26
C GLN A 32 -0.59 -22.32 8.23
N ARG A 33 -0.14 -21.42 9.11
CA ARG A 33 -0.99 -20.68 10.03
C ARG A 33 -1.70 -19.52 9.32
N TYR A 34 -2.62 -18.84 10.01
CA TYR A 34 -3.64 -17.98 9.39
C TYR A 34 -3.70 -16.55 9.91
N GLU A 35 -2.88 -16.17 10.89
CA GLU A 35 -2.87 -14.78 11.39
C GLU A 35 -2.41 -13.83 10.28
N ASN A 36 -3.08 -12.67 10.21
CA ASN A 36 -2.85 -11.67 9.18
C ASN A 36 -3.28 -10.29 9.67
N ALA A 37 -2.70 -9.28 9.05
CA ALA A 37 -3.08 -7.88 9.15
C ALA A 37 -3.32 -7.31 7.75
N TRP A 38 -3.89 -6.11 7.72
CA TRP A 38 -4.17 -5.34 6.52
C TRP A 38 -3.29 -4.09 6.50
N LEU A 39 -2.52 -3.93 5.43
CA LEU A 39 -1.76 -2.72 5.16
C LEU A 39 -2.55 -1.88 4.15
N PHE A 40 -3.09 -0.77 4.64
CA PHE A 40 -3.71 0.27 3.82
C PHE A 40 -2.62 1.21 3.36
N GLY A 41 -2.48 1.39 2.04
CA GLY A 41 -1.41 2.21 1.47
C GLY A 41 -1.93 3.17 0.42
N ALA A 42 -1.46 4.41 0.49
CA ALA A 42 -1.67 5.41 -0.53
C ALA A 42 -0.37 6.10 -0.90
N ILE A 43 -0.16 6.35 -2.19
CA ILE A 43 1.02 7.05 -2.71
C ILE A 43 0.62 8.27 -3.55
N CYS A 44 1.43 9.31 -3.49
CA CYS A 44 1.42 10.43 -4.42
C CYS A 44 2.74 10.42 -5.23
N PRO A 45 2.77 9.74 -6.39
CA PRO A 45 3.99 9.54 -7.16
C PRO A 45 4.69 10.84 -7.54
N ALA A 46 3.99 11.83 -8.11
CA ALA A 46 4.59 13.13 -8.46
C ALA A 46 5.29 13.85 -7.31
N ARG A 47 4.94 13.55 -6.05
CA ARG A 47 5.57 14.16 -4.88
C ARG A 47 6.51 13.22 -4.14
N GLY A 48 6.59 11.95 -4.53
CA GLY A 48 7.31 10.91 -3.79
C GLY A 48 6.81 10.78 -2.35
N LYS A 49 5.50 10.96 -2.12
CA LYS A 49 4.87 10.87 -0.80
C LYS A 49 4.06 9.60 -0.68
N ALA A 50 3.93 9.10 0.54
CA ALA A 50 3.11 7.94 0.87
C ALA A 50 2.47 8.12 2.25
N ALA A 51 1.32 7.50 2.44
CA ALA A 51 0.54 7.48 3.68
C ALA A 51 0.04 6.04 3.89
N GLY A 52 0.20 5.47 5.08
CA GLY A 52 -0.16 4.07 5.29
C GLY A 52 -0.45 3.71 6.74
N LEU A 53 -1.25 2.67 6.93
CA LEU A 53 -1.66 2.13 8.23
C LEU A 53 -1.67 0.60 8.17
N ALA A 54 -1.03 -0.04 9.13
CA ALA A 54 -1.17 -1.48 9.38
C ALA A 54 -2.24 -1.69 10.46
N LEU A 55 -3.27 -2.48 10.16
CA LEU A 55 -4.42 -2.69 11.03
C LEU A 55 -4.77 -4.20 11.10
N PRO A 56 -5.16 -4.73 12.28
CA PRO A 56 -5.52 -6.14 12.41
C PRO A 56 -6.90 -6.47 11.78
N PHE A 57 -7.64 -5.47 11.31
CA PHE A 57 -8.97 -5.62 10.72
C PHE A 57 -9.17 -4.71 9.51
N THR A 58 -10.09 -5.10 8.63
CA THR A 58 -10.50 -4.33 7.45
C THR A 58 -11.98 -3.95 7.53
N GLY A 59 -12.36 -2.88 6.83
CA GLY A 59 -13.73 -2.39 6.76
C GLY A 59 -13.82 -0.87 6.81
N THR A 60 -15.05 -0.35 6.96
CA THR A 60 -15.33 1.09 6.91
C THR A 60 -14.56 1.89 7.96
N ALA A 61 -14.38 1.36 9.18
CA ALA A 61 -13.62 2.05 10.22
C ALA A 61 -12.13 2.17 9.86
N SER A 62 -11.51 1.09 9.38
CA SER A 62 -10.13 1.08 8.90
C SER A 62 -9.93 2.05 7.74
N MET A 63 -10.87 2.06 6.78
CA MET A 63 -10.83 2.98 5.66
C MET A 63 -10.95 4.44 6.10
N GLN A 64 -11.81 4.75 7.09
CA GLN A 64 -11.92 6.10 7.65
C GLN A 64 -10.60 6.56 8.28
N LEU A 65 -9.93 5.68 9.03
CA LEU A 65 -8.60 5.98 9.60
C LEU A 65 -7.58 6.26 8.49
N HIS A 66 -7.59 5.46 7.42
CA HIS A 66 -6.68 5.65 6.31
C HIS A 66 -6.94 6.96 5.55
N ILE A 67 -8.19 7.33 5.33
CA ILE A 67 -8.56 8.63 4.72
C ILE A 67 -8.05 9.80 5.58
N HIS A 68 -8.14 9.71 6.91
CA HIS A 68 -7.56 10.72 7.79
C HIS A 68 -6.03 10.78 7.67
N GLU A 69 -5.36 9.63 7.57
CA GLU A 69 -3.91 9.58 7.42
C GLU A 69 -3.44 10.17 6.08
N ILE A 70 -4.15 9.86 4.97
CA ILE A 70 -3.93 10.52 3.69
C ILE A 70 -4.09 12.02 3.84
N SER A 71 -5.19 12.48 4.45
CA SER A 71 -5.51 13.91 4.62
C SER A 71 -4.39 14.67 5.35
N ARG A 72 -3.80 14.05 6.39
CA ARG A 72 -2.65 14.60 7.13
C ARG A 72 -1.37 14.69 6.29
N CYS A 73 -1.19 13.75 5.36
CA CYS A 73 -0.05 13.72 4.46
C CYS A 73 -0.19 14.65 3.24
N VAL A 74 -1.39 15.17 2.96
CA VAL A 74 -1.61 16.18 1.92
C VAL A 74 -0.96 17.50 2.35
N ALA A 75 -0.15 18.10 1.47
CA ALA A 75 0.49 19.38 1.78
C ALA A 75 -0.53 20.49 2.03
N ARG A 76 -0.17 21.43 2.89
CA ARG A 76 -1.00 22.61 3.19
C ARG A 76 -1.43 23.33 1.91
N GLY A 77 -2.72 23.65 1.82
CA GLY A 77 -3.31 24.33 0.67
C GLY A 77 -3.54 23.46 -0.57
N ALA A 78 -3.17 22.17 -0.54
CA ALA A 78 -3.44 21.25 -1.63
C ALA A 78 -4.72 20.42 -1.40
N HIS A 79 -5.27 19.89 -2.49
CA HIS A 79 -6.38 18.97 -2.50
C HIS A 79 -5.95 17.61 -3.06
N ALA A 80 -6.35 16.52 -2.40
CA ALA A 80 -6.09 15.16 -2.86
C ALA A 80 -7.29 14.59 -3.60
N ALA A 81 -7.11 14.39 -4.91
CA ALA A 81 -7.88 13.40 -5.65
C ALA A 81 -7.29 12.01 -5.39
N VAL A 82 -8.01 11.16 -4.64
CA VAL A 82 -7.60 9.80 -4.26
C VAL A 82 -8.30 8.81 -5.18
N LEU A 83 -7.51 8.08 -5.97
CA LEU A 83 -7.96 7.04 -6.87
C LEU A 83 -7.93 5.68 -6.17
N LEU A 84 -9.04 4.95 -6.21
CA LEU A 84 -9.21 3.65 -5.54
C LEU A 84 -10.23 2.78 -6.28
N ASP A 85 -10.26 1.49 -5.93
CA ASP A 85 -11.24 0.55 -6.47
C ASP A 85 -12.65 0.76 -5.86
N ARG A 86 -13.58 -0.14 -6.17
CA ARG A 86 -14.99 -0.07 -5.72
C ARG A 86 -15.33 -1.05 -4.60
N ALA A 87 -14.41 -1.39 -3.71
CA ALA A 87 -14.73 -2.21 -2.54
C ALA A 87 -15.90 -1.60 -1.73
N GLY A 88 -16.65 -2.44 -1.03
CA GLY A 88 -17.87 -2.01 -0.32
C GLY A 88 -17.61 -0.91 0.72
N TRP A 89 -16.43 -0.92 1.35
CA TRP A 89 -16.02 0.13 2.30
C TRP A 89 -15.47 1.40 1.63
N HIS A 90 -15.21 1.41 0.33
CA HIS A 90 -14.81 2.60 -0.44
C HIS A 90 -15.99 3.45 -0.91
N THR A 91 -17.12 2.80 -1.19
CA THR A 91 -18.31 3.42 -1.79
C THR A 91 -19.41 3.73 -0.78
N THR A 92 -19.23 3.33 0.48
CA THR A 92 -20.23 3.53 1.52
C THR A 92 -20.42 5.02 1.87
N PRO A 93 -21.67 5.51 2.03
CA PRO A 93 -21.93 6.89 2.44
C PRO A 93 -21.54 7.17 3.90
N LYS A 94 -21.12 6.14 4.65
CA LYS A 94 -20.68 6.27 6.05
C LYS A 94 -19.31 6.94 6.20
N LEU A 95 -18.53 7.01 5.12
CA LEU A 95 -17.23 7.69 5.13
C LEU A 95 -17.41 9.22 5.24
N LYS A 96 -16.76 9.81 6.23
CA LYS A 96 -16.69 11.26 6.43
C LYS A 96 -15.42 11.78 5.75
N LEU A 97 -15.58 12.35 4.56
CA LEU A 97 -14.43 12.87 3.79
C LEU A 97 -13.94 14.21 4.37
N PRO A 98 -12.63 14.33 4.66
CA PRO A 98 -12.01 15.62 4.97
C PRO A 98 -12.16 16.61 3.80
N ARG A 99 -12.18 17.91 4.10
CA ARG A 99 -12.37 18.98 3.09
C ARG A 99 -11.32 18.99 1.97
N ASN A 100 -10.15 18.41 2.21
CA ASN A 100 -9.03 18.35 1.26
C ASN A 100 -8.94 17.01 0.50
N ILE A 101 -9.98 16.17 0.52
CA ILE A 101 -10.03 14.88 -0.16
C ILE A 101 -11.26 14.79 -1.07
N SER A 102 -11.07 14.24 -2.27
CA SER A 102 -12.14 13.69 -3.11
C SER A 102 -11.76 12.31 -3.60
N LEU A 103 -12.73 11.41 -3.62
CA LEU A 103 -12.55 10.03 -4.10
C LEU A 103 -12.86 9.95 -5.60
N ILE A 104 -12.02 9.24 -6.34
CA ILE A 104 -12.22 8.91 -7.76
C ILE A 104 -12.18 7.39 -7.86
N PHE A 105 -13.23 6.79 -8.41
CA PHE A 105 -13.34 5.34 -8.49
C PHE A 105 -12.88 4.82 -9.83
N LEU A 106 -12.00 3.82 -9.81
CA LEU A 106 -11.62 3.06 -11.00
C LEU A 106 -12.85 2.36 -11.63
N PRO A 107 -12.78 2.05 -12.93
CA PRO A 107 -13.65 1.04 -13.54
C PRO A 107 -13.54 -0.28 -12.77
N SER A 108 -14.61 -1.05 -12.77
CA SER A 108 -14.60 -2.37 -12.14
C SER A 108 -13.54 -3.26 -12.77
N ARG A 109 -12.80 -4.02 -11.94
CA ARG A 109 -11.78 -5.00 -12.36
C ARG A 109 -10.65 -4.42 -13.22
N ALA A 110 -10.17 -3.22 -12.90
CA ALA A 110 -9.04 -2.57 -13.58
C ALA A 110 -7.81 -2.36 -12.65
N PRO A 111 -7.27 -3.41 -11.99
CA PRO A 111 -6.13 -3.27 -11.08
C PRO A 111 -4.85 -2.78 -11.78
N GLU A 112 -4.69 -3.01 -13.08
CA GLU A 112 -3.55 -2.56 -13.89
C GLU A 112 -3.41 -1.03 -13.94
N LEU A 113 -4.49 -0.31 -13.66
CA LEU A 113 -4.51 1.15 -13.59
C LEU A 113 -4.01 1.68 -12.24
N ASN A 114 -3.96 0.83 -11.20
CA ASN A 114 -3.53 1.22 -9.87
C ASN A 114 -2.03 0.92 -9.65
N PRO A 115 -1.15 1.95 -9.60
CA PRO A 115 0.27 1.76 -9.35
C PRO A 115 0.61 1.21 -7.96
N VAL A 116 -0.34 1.20 -7.03
CA VAL A 116 -0.09 0.66 -5.68
C VAL A 116 0.23 -0.84 -5.73
N GLU A 117 -0.23 -1.57 -6.77
CA GLU A 117 0.17 -2.96 -6.99
C GLU A 117 1.70 -3.13 -7.16
N ASN A 118 2.36 -2.17 -7.83
CA ASN A 118 3.82 -2.17 -7.95
C ASN A 118 4.49 -1.94 -6.58
N ILE A 119 3.88 -1.12 -5.72
CA ILE A 119 4.34 -0.92 -4.34
C ILE A 119 4.25 -2.23 -3.58
N TRP A 120 3.13 -2.94 -3.67
CA TRP A 120 2.97 -4.24 -3.00
C TRP A 120 3.99 -5.28 -3.44
N GLN A 121 4.26 -5.37 -4.75
CA GLN A 121 5.31 -6.23 -5.27
C GLN A 121 6.69 -5.83 -4.73
N PHE A 122 6.98 -4.52 -4.68
CA PHE A 122 8.24 -4.02 -4.14
C PHE A 122 8.40 -4.33 -2.65
N LEU A 123 7.40 -4.07 -1.80
CA LEU A 123 7.47 -4.39 -0.37
C LEU A 123 7.65 -5.89 -0.14
N ARG A 124 6.93 -6.74 -0.88
CA ARG A 124 7.06 -8.19 -0.82
C ARG A 124 8.46 -8.67 -1.20
N ALA A 125 8.98 -8.19 -2.33
CA ALA A 125 10.30 -8.59 -2.83
C ALA A 125 11.45 -8.19 -1.90
N ASN A 126 11.31 -7.10 -1.16
CA ASN A 126 12.40 -6.55 -0.35
C ASN A 126 12.30 -6.88 1.14
N TRP A 127 11.09 -6.91 1.72
CA TRP A 127 10.93 -6.92 3.19
C TRP A 127 9.87 -7.87 3.74
N LEU A 128 8.81 -8.19 2.99
CA LEU A 128 7.63 -8.86 3.57
C LEU A 128 7.45 -10.34 3.18
N SER A 129 8.10 -10.81 2.11
CA SER A 129 8.02 -12.23 1.69
C SER A 129 9.16 -13.06 2.28
N ASN A 130 9.07 -14.39 2.15
CA ASN A 130 10.06 -15.33 2.67
C ASN A 130 10.33 -15.17 4.19
N THR A 131 9.34 -14.67 4.94
CA THR A 131 9.39 -14.49 6.39
C THR A 131 8.37 -15.43 7.03
N VAL A 132 8.71 -16.02 8.18
CA VAL A 132 7.79 -16.76 9.04
C VAL A 132 7.46 -15.84 10.20
N PHE A 133 6.21 -15.39 10.30
CA PHE A 133 5.80 -14.47 11.33
C PHE A 133 5.39 -15.23 12.60
N ASP A 134 5.79 -14.71 13.76
CA ASP A 134 5.47 -15.36 15.03
C ASP A 134 3.98 -15.23 15.38
N GLY A 135 3.42 -14.04 15.14
CA GLY A 135 2.01 -13.72 15.32
C GLY A 135 1.68 -12.29 14.88
N ILE A 136 0.48 -11.83 15.20
CA ILE A 136 -0.09 -10.56 14.73
C ILE A 136 0.78 -9.32 15.01
N GLU A 137 1.41 -9.23 16.18
CA GLU A 137 2.29 -8.09 16.51
C GLU A 137 3.51 -8.04 15.57
N HIS A 138 4.18 -9.17 15.36
CA HIS A 138 5.31 -9.27 14.42
C HIS A 138 4.86 -8.93 12.97
N ILE A 139 3.65 -9.33 12.58
CA ILE A 139 3.10 -8.98 11.25
C ILE A 139 2.93 -7.46 11.12
N ILE A 140 2.33 -6.80 12.12
CA ILE A 140 2.08 -5.36 12.12
C ILE A 140 3.41 -4.60 12.12
N ASP A 141 4.36 -4.99 12.98
CA ASP A 141 5.68 -4.35 13.06
C ASP A 141 6.46 -4.46 11.74
N ALA A 142 6.43 -5.63 11.10
CA ALA A 142 7.05 -5.83 9.79
C ALA A 142 6.39 -4.97 8.71
N ALA A 143 5.06 -4.88 8.69
CA ALA A 143 4.32 -4.04 7.77
C ALA A 143 4.64 -2.54 7.96
N CYS A 144 4.66 -2.07 9.21
CA CYS A 144 5.04 -0.71 9.56
C CYS A 144 6.48 -0.40 9.17
N THR A 145 7.42 -1.30 9.46
CA THR A 145 8.84 -1.15 9.10
C THR A 145 9.01 -1.08 7.58
N ALA A 146 8.39 -1.99 6.83
CA ALA A 146 8.44 -2.00 5.37
C ALA A 146 7.84 -0.72 4.76
N TRP A 147 6.71 -0.25 5.28
CA TRP A 147 6.08 0.98 4.80
C TRP A 147 6.93 2.22 5.11
N ASN A 148 7.50 2.32 6.32
CA ASN A 148 8.39 3.42 6.69
C ASN A 148 9.68 3.43 5.85
N ASN A 149 10.23 2.26 5.54
CA ASN A 149 11.36 2.14 4.62
C ASN A 149 11.01 2.65 3.21
N LEU A 150 9.80 2.36 2.70
CA LEU A 150 9.33 2.91 1.44
C LEU A 150 9.16 4.44 1.50
N VAL A 151 8.59 4.98 2.58
CA VAL A 151 8.42 6.43 2.78
C VAL A 151 9.77 7.16 2.74
N ALA A 152 10.84 6.53 3.23
CA ALA A 152 12.20 7.04 3.15
C ALA A 152 12.82 6.99 1.74
N LEU A 153 12.14 6.39 0.76
CA LEU A 153 12.59 6.23 -0.64
C LEU A 153 11.68 6.95 -1.64
N PRO A 154 11.63 8.31 -1.63
CA PRO A 154 10.71 9.07 -2.47
C PRO A 154 10.94 8.89 -3.98
N ASN A 155 12.19 8.64 -4.39
CA ASN A 155 12.54 8.37 -5.78
C ASN A 155 12.02 7.01 -6.26
N THR A 156 11.99 6.02 -5.37
CA THR A 156 11.38 4.71 -5.66
C THR A 156 9.88 4.87 -5.85
N ILE A 157 9.19 5.57 -4.95
CA ILE A 157 7.75 5.86 -5.07
C ILE A 157 7.42 6.56 -6.40
N ARG A 158 8.25 7.54 -6.79
CA ARG A 158 8.16 8.18 -8.12
C ARG A 158 8.33 7.16 -9.24
N SER A 159 9.44 6.43 -9.24
CA SER A 159 9.82 5.53 -10.33
C SER A 159 8.79 4.44 -10.60
N ILE A 160 8.34 3.72 -9.56
CA ILE A 160 7.43 2.57 -9.75
C ILE A 160 5.95 2.96 -9.70
N GLY A 161 5.65 4.14 -9.16
CA GLY A 161 4.29 4.63 -8.96
C GLY A 161 3.76 5.56 -10.05
N LEU A 162 4.63 6.20 -10.84
CA LEU A 162 4.21 7.23 -11.79
C LEU A 162 3.41 6.61 -12.96
N ARG A 163 2.36 7.31 -13.38
CA ARG A 163 1.53 6.96 -14.53
C ARG A 163 1.37 8.18 -15.42
N GLN A 164 1.79 8.08 -16.69
CA GLN A 164 1.83 9.22 -17.61
C GLN A 164 0.46 9.91 -17.73
N TRP A 165 -0.61 9.13 -17.90
CA TRP A 165 -1.97 9.65 -18.03
C TRP A 165 -2.47 10.43 -16.80
N ALA A 166 -1.91 10.16 -15.61
CA ALA A 166 -2.26 10.85 -14.37
C ALA A 166 -1.43 12.13 -14.13
N HIS A 167 -0.46 12.41 -15.01
CA HIS A 167 0.48 13.53 -14.91
C HIS A 167 0.52 14.42 -16.15
N THR A 168 -0.29 14.15 -17.17
CA THR A 168 -0.40 14.99 -18.36
C THR A 168 -0.68 16.45 -17.96
N GLY A 169 0.24 17.37 -18.27
CA GLY A 169 0.11 18.80 -17.98
C GLY A 169 0.81 19.32 -16.72
N GLN A 170 1.49 18.47 -15.92
CA GLN A 170 2.30 18.91 -14.78
C GLN A 170 3.80 18.82 -15.13
N LYS A 171 4.56 19.92 -14.95
CA LYS A 171 6.03 19.88 -15.01
C LYS A 171 6.54 19.16 -13.75
N LEU A 172 7.40 18.14 -13.94
CA LEU A 172 8.03 17.36 -12.86
C LEU A 172 9.09 18.15 -12.11
#